data_AF-A0A359EJJ5-F1
#
_entry.id   AF-A0A359EJJ5-F1
#
_cell.length_a   1.000
_cell.length_b   1.000
_cell.length_c   1.000
_cell.angle_alpha   90.00
_cell.angle_beta   90.00
_cell.angle_gamma   90.00
#
_symmetry.space_group_name_H-M   'P 1'
#
loop_
_entity.id
_entity.type
_entity.pdbx_description
1 polymer ?
#
loop_
_entity_poly.entity_id
_entity_poly.type
_entity_poly.pdbx_seq_one_letter_code
_entity_poly.pdbx_strand_id
1 'polypeptide(L)'
;MIDSDTNPKDFIREAIDEDLASGRFNRVHTRFPPEPNGYLHIGHAKAIIIDYGIAEDYGGKYNLRFDDTNPVKEETEYVDAQMEDIRWLGFDW
;
A
#
# COMPACT_ATOMS: atom_id res chain seq x y z
N MET A 1 8.32 29.86 16.74
CA MET A 1 8.42 28.58 16.02
C MET A 1 7.35 27.70 16.61
N ILE A 2 6.31 27.39 15.85
CA ILE A 2 5.33 26.38 16.23
C ILE A 2 5.99 25.07 15.83
N ASP A 3 6.34 24.22 16.79
CA ASP A 3 6.72 22.83 16.50
C ASP A 3 5.55 22.19 15.75
N SER A 4 5.73 21.93 14.46
CA SER A 4 4.71 21.32 13.58
C SER A 4 4.73 19.79 13.62
N ASP A 5 5.62 19.17 14.39
CA ASP A 5 6.03 17.77 14.20
C ASP A 5 5.51 16.80 15.27
N THR A 6 4.39 17.12 15.92
CA THR A 6 3.73 16.19 16.86
C THR A 6 2.35 15.76 16.38
N ASN A 7 2.23 15.40 15.09
CA ASN A 7 1.10 14.57 14.70
C ASN A 7 1.31 13.17 15.32
N PRO A 8 0.33 12.65 16.08
CA PRO A 8 0.42 11.29 16.60
C PRO A 8 0.60 10.30 15.43
N LYS A 9 1.62 9.45 15.52
CA LYS A 9 1.79 8.33 14.60
C LYS A 9 0.69 7.31 14.86
N ASP A 10 0.23 6.63 13.82
CA ASP A 10 -0.64 5.46 13.99
C ASP A 10 0.17 4.24 14.41
N PHE A 11 -0.53 3.24 14.94
CA PHE A 11 0.08 2.01 15.48
C PHE A 11 0.89 1.20 14.46
N ILE A 12 0.67 1.37 13.15
CA ILE A 12 1.44 0.66 12.11
C ILE A 12 2.82 1.30 11.99
N ARG A 13 2.88 2.63 11.96
CA ARG A 13 4.14 3.38 11.92
C ARG A 13 4.97 3.18 13.19
N GLU A 14 4.32 3.12 14.35
CA GLU A 14 4.97 2.77 15.62
C GLU A 14 5.63 1.38 15.56
N ALA A 15 4.90 0.37 15.07
CA ALA A 15 5.44 -0.99 14.93
C ALA A 15 6.60 -1.06 13.93
N ILE A 16 6.54 -0.30 12.83
CA ILE A 16 7.64 -0.21 11.84
C ILE A 16 8.88 0.42 12.48
N ASP A 17 8.71 1.51 13.24
CA ASP A 17 9.82 2.18 13.92
C ASP A 17 10.53 1.23 14.90
N GLU A 18 9.78 0.44 15.67
CA GLU A 18 10.33 -0.58 16.57
C GLU A 18 11.10 -1.68 15.82
N ASP A 19 10.54 -2.18 14.71
CA ASP A 19 11.17 -3.20 13.88
C ASP A 19 12.47 -2.70 13.23
N LEU A 20 12.52 -1.43 12.81
CA LEU A 20 13.73 -0.79 12.25
C LEU A 20 14.77 -0.49 13.35
N ALA A 21 14.35 0.02 14.50
CA ALA A 21 15.24 0.35 15.62
C ALA A 21 15.88 -0.90 16.24
N SER A 22 15.14 -2.00 16.30
CA SER A 22 15.66 -3.31 16.75
C SER A 22 16.55 -4.00 15.71
N GLY A 23 16.56 -3.51 14.47
CA GLY A 23 17.29 -4.12 13.37
C GLY A 23 16.68 -5.42 12.85
N ARG A 24 15.43 -5.75 13.22
CA ARG A 24 14.70 -6.91 12.70
C ARG A 24 14.56 -6.84 11.18
N PHE A 25 14.32 -5.63 10.67
CA PHE A 25 14.33 -5.32 9.25
C PHE A 25 15.24 -4.12 8.99
N ASN A 26 15.77 -4.03 7.77
CA ASN A 26 16.63 -2.92 7.34
C ASN A 26 15.96 -2.00 6.31
N ARG A 27 14.71 -2.29 5.94
CA ARG A 27 13.92 -1.53 4.97
C ARG A 27 12.44 -1.82 5.14
N VAL A 28 11.61 -0.89 4.69
CA VAL A 28 10.16 -1.06 4.55
C VAL A 28 9.84 -1.48 3.13
N HIS A 29 9.01 -2.52 2.97
CA HIS A 29 8.50 -2.96 1.68
C HIS A 29 7.04 -3.40 1.84
N THR A 30 6.11 -2.58 1.36
CA THR A 30 4.67 -2.82 1.45
C THR A 30 4.12 -3.40 0.14
N ARG A 31 2.85 -3.81 0.16
CA ARG A 31 2.13 -4.24 -1.04
C ARG A 31 0.63 -4.03 -0.88
N PHE A 32 -0.03 -3.61 -1.95
CA PHE A 32 -1.48 -3.71 -2.09
C PHE A 32 -1.81 -4.95 -2.93
N PRO A 33 -2.49 -5.97 -2.36
CA PRO A 33 -2.73 -7.23 -3.07
C PRO A 33 -4.22 -7.47 -3.41
N PRO A 34 -4.78 -6.81 -4.43
CA PRO A 34 -6.17 -7.04 -4.82
C PRO A 34 -6.33 -8.39 -5.54
N GLU A 35 -7.48 -9.03 -5.35
CA GLU A 35 -7.91 -10.12 -6.23
C GLU A 35 -8.44 -9.50 -7.55
N PRO A 36 -8.00 -9.94 -8.74
CA PRO A 36 -8.46 -9.37 -10.01
C PRO A 36 -9.80 -9.98 -10.44
N ASN A 37 -10.82 -9.88 -9.59
CA ASN A 37 -12.16 -10.43 -9.81
C ASN A 37 -13.30 -9.40 -9.63
N GLY A 38 -12.95 -8.11 -9.57
CA GLY A 38 -13.88 -7.00 -9.41
C GLY A 38 -13.22 -5.63 -9.48
N TYR A 39 -14.04 -4.60 -9.65
CA TYR A 39 -13.60 -3.20 -9.67
C TYR A 39 -13.27 -2.70 -8.27
N LEU A 40 -12.30 -1.78 -8.17
CA LEU A 40 -12.03 -1.13 -6.90
C LEU A 40 -13.19 -0.19 -6.52
N HIS A 41 -13.58 -0.20 -5.25
CA HIS A 41 -14.39 0.84 -4.65
C HIS A 41 -13.58 1.66 -3.64
N ILE A 42 -14.20 2.73 -3.11
CA ILE A 42 -13.57 3.69 -2.17
C ILE A 42 -12.94 3.05 -0.91
N GLY A 43 -13.35 1.84 -0.55
CA GLY A 43 -12.77 1.09 0.57
C GLY A 43 -11.31 0.70 0.29
N HIS A 44 -10.99 0.35 -0.96
CA HIS A 44 -9.62 0.00 -1.36
C HIS A 44 -8.70 1.22 -1.33
N ALA A 45 -9.22 2.42 -1.60
CA ALA A 45 -8.42 3.65 -1.55
C ALA A 45 -7.72 3.81 -0.19
N LYS A 46 -8.39 3.45 0.91
CA LYS A 46 -7.78 3.47 2.24
C LYS A 46 -6.57 2.54 2.34
N ALA A 47 -6.68 1.30 1.86
CA ALA A 47 -5.59 0.34 1.90
C ALA A 47 -4.42 0.80 1.02
N ILE A 48 -4.70 1.25 -0.20
CA ILE A 48 -3.69 1.78 -1.14
C ILE A 48 -2.93 2.95 -0.53
N ILE A 49 -3.64 3.94 0.02
CA ILE A 49 -3.02 5.13 0.63
C ILE A 49 -2.14 4.74 1.82
N ILE A 50 -2.58 3.77 2.64
CA ILE A 50 -1.80 3.30 3.78
C ILE A 50 -0.54 2.57 3.30
N ASP A 51 -0.68 1.59 2.42
CA ASP A 51 0.44 0.76 1.95
C ASP A 51 1.47 1.61 1.18
N TYR A 52 1.01 2.46 0.25
CA TYR A 52 1.89 3.35 -0.52
C TYR A 52 2.49 4.44 0.37
N GLY A 53 1.68 5.12 1.19
CA GLY A 53 2.15 6.20 2.05
C GLY A 53 3.19 5.73 3.07
N ILE A 54 3.05 4.50 3.60
CA ILE A 54 4.08 3.90 4.46
C ILE A 54 5.37 3.62 3.67
N ALA A 55 5.29 3.15 2.43
CA ALA A 55 6.50 2.99 1.63
C ALA A 55 7.19 4.34 1.38
N GLU A 56 6.43 5.40 1.08
CA GLU A 56 6.97 6.74 0.85
C GLU A 56 7.61 7.33 2.11
N ASP A 57 6.92 7.32 3.25
CA ASP A 57 7.37 7.89 4.53
C ASP A 57 8.72 7.32 4.98
N TYR A 58 8.98 6.06 4.66
CA TYR A 58 10.18 5.32 5.08
C TYR A 58 11.21 5.14 3.96
N GLY A 59 11.01 5.77 2.79
CA GLY A 59 11.89 5.58 1.63
C GLY A 59 12.00 4.12 1.18
N GLY A 60 10.92 3.36 1.40
CA GLY A 60 10.79 1.95 1.12
C GLY A 60 10.38 1.65 -0.32
N LYS A 61 9.84 0.45 -0.52
CA LYS A 61 9.23 0.03 -1.79
C LYS A 61 7.77 -0.34 -1.60
N TYR A 62 6.97 -0.16 -2.63
CA TYR A 62 5.58 -0.56 -2.70
C TYR A 62 5.42 -1.50 -3.90
N ASN A 63 4.64 -2.57 -3.75
CA ASN A 63 4.30 -3.46 -4.86
C ASN A 63 2.78 -3.47 -5.07
N LEU A 64 2.33 -3.38 -6.33
CA LEU A 64 1.04 -3.90 -6.73
C LEU A 64 1.19 -5.39 -7.04
N ARG A 65 0.41 -6.23 -6.36
CA ARG A 65 0.47 -7.70 -6.55
C ARG A 65 -0.93 -8.26 -6.69
N PHE A 66 -1.34 -8.63 -7.89
CA PHE A 66 -2.59 -9.37 -8.05
C PHE A 66 -2.52 -10.72 -7.32
N ASP A 67 -3.50 -10.99 -6.47
CA ASP A 67 -3.63 -12.28 -5.77
C ASP A 67 -4.46 -13.22 -6.65
N ASP A 68 -3.86 -13.66 -7.76
CA ASP A 68 -4.48 -14.35 -8.89
C ASP A 68 -4.47 -15.89 -8.74
N THR A 69 -4.88 -16.37 -7.58
CA THR A 69 -4.85 -17.82 -7.24
C THR A 69 -6.13 -18.57 -7.62
N ASN A 70 -7.14 -17.88 -8.14
CA ASN A 70 -8.46 -18.39 -8.49
C ASN A 70 -8.77 -18.23 -10.00
N PRO A 71 -8.39 -19.22 -10.84
CA PRO A 71 -8.44 -19.09 -12.29
C PRO A 71 -9.85 -18.99 -12.90
N VAL A 72 -10.92 -19.13 -12.11
CA VAL A 72 -12.31 -19.08 -12.59
C VAL A 72 -12.92 -17.68 -12.49
N LYS A 73 -12.38 -16.83 -11.61
CA LYS A 73 -12.96 -15.51 -11.32
C LYS A 73 -12.10 -14.36 -11.80
N GLU A 74 -10.95 -14.66 -12.38
CA GLU A 74 -9.90 -13.68 -12.66
C GLU A 74 -9.89 -13.33 -14.12
N GLU A 75 -10.03 -12.05 -14.41
CA GLU A 75 -10.08 -11.53 -15.76
C GLU A 75 -9.09 -10.38 -15.92
N THR A 76 -8.46 -10.32 -17.10
CA THR A 76 -7.53 -9.23 -17.44
C THR A 76 -8.21 -7.86 -17.36
N GLU A 77 -9.53 -7.77 -17.59
CA GLU A 77 -10.27 -6.52 -17.43
C GLU A 77 -10.15 -5.91 -16.03
N TYR A 78 -10.15 -6.75 -14.97
CA TYR A 78 -10.03 -6.27 -13.60
C TYR A 78 -8.60 -5.88 -13.28
N VAL A 79 -7.61 -6.59 -13.82
CA VAL A 79 -6.20 -6.21 -13.72
C VAL A 79 -5.99 -4.81 -14.29
N ASP A 80 -6.46 -4.57 -15.52
CA ASP A 80 -6.30 -3.30 -16.22
C ASP A 80 -7.04 -2.16 -15.49
N ALA A 81 -8.29 -2.40 -15.07
CA ALA A 81 -9.08 -1.40 -14.34
C ALA A 81 -8.45 -1.05 -12.98
N GLN A 82 -7.98 -2.05 -12.23
CA GLN A 82 -7.32 -1.83 -10.94
C GLN A 82 -6.01 -1.04 -11.10
N MET A 83 -5.22 -1.32 -12.16
CA MET A 83 -4.01 -0.54 -12.48
C MET A 83 -4.35 0.91 -12.86
N GLU A 84 -5.42 1.12 -13.62
CA GLU A 84 -5.89 2.46 -14.01
C GLU A 84 -6.33 3.27 -12.77
N ASP A 85 -7.14 2.68 -11.89
CA ASP A 85 -7.63 3.33 -10.68
C ASP A 85 -6.48 3.75 -9.74
N ILE A 86 -5.48 2.87 -9.54
CA ILE A 86 -4.32 3.17 -8.69
C ILE A 86 -3.48 4.31 -9.27
N ARG A 87 -3.27 4.33 -10.61
CA ARG A 87 -2.60 5.43 -11.29
C ARG A 87 -3.41 6.72 -11.24
N TRP A 88 -4.73 6.63 -11.36
CA TRP A 88 -5.64 7.77 -11.24
C TRP A 88 -5.57 8.42 -9.84
N LEU A 89 -5.38 7.62 -8.79
CA LEU A 89 -5.10 8.11 -7.44
C LEU A 89 -3.72 8.77 -7.29
N GLY A 90 -2.85 8.68 -8.29
CA GLY A 90 -1.52 9.28 -8.30
C GLY A 90 -0.40 8.38 -7.76
N PHE A 91 -0.64 7.07 -7.64
CA PHE A 91 0.33 6.11 -7.13
C PHE A 91 0.95 5.27 -8.24
N ASP A 92 2.20 4.88 -8.04
CA ASP A 92 2.94 3.95 -8.92
C ASP A 92 3.61 2.86 -8.07
N TRP A 93 3.97 1.73 -8.67
CA TRP A 93 4.48 0.55 -7.96
C TRP A 93 5.75 -0.04 -8.56
#